data_AF-A0A2N2UIC8-F1
#
_entry.id   AF-A0A2N2UIC8-F1
#
_cell.length_a   1.000
_cell.length_b   1.000
_cell.length_c   1.000
_cell.angle_alpha   90.00
_cell.angle_beta   90.00
_cell.angle_gamma   90.00
#
_symmetry.space_group_name_H-M   'P 1'
#
loop_
_entity.id
_entity.type
_entity.pdbx_description
1 polymer ?
#
loop_
_entity_poly.entity_id
_entity_poly.type
_entity_poly.pdbx_seq_one_letter_code
_entity_poly.pdbx_strand_id
1 'polypeptide(L)' 'LGMGVIAEGVETPAQIEHLVAARCGEYQGYLLGKPMPPDALQDWMDRHRANHPDA' A
#
# COMPACT_ATOMS: atom_id res chain seq x y z
N LEU A 1 -20.73 11.27 -6.23
CA LEU A 1 -19.63 11.95 -5.50
C LEU A 1 -18.33 11.89 -6.30
N GLY A 2 -17.98 10.78 -6.95
CA GLY A 2 -16.82 10.72 -7.86
C GLY A 2 -15.47 10.91 -7.17
N MET A 3 -15.39 10.55 -5.89
CA MET A 3 -14.20 10.70 -5.06
C MET A 3 -13.49 9.35 -4.94
N GLY A 4 -12.15 9.38 -4.96
CA GLY A 4 -11.33 8.26 -4.50
C GLY A 4 -11.43 8.09 -2.99
N VAL A 5 -11.17 6.89 -2.52
CA VAL A 5 -11.10 6.56 -1.09
C VAL A 5 -9.81 5.79 -0.83
N ILE A 6 -9.17 6.10 0.30
CA ILE A 6 -7.99 5.38 0.78
C ILE A 6 -8.39 4.67 2.06
N ALA A 7 -8.16 3.36 2.13
CA ALA A 7 -8.37 2.59 3.36
C ALA A 7 -7.08 2.56 4.19
N GLU A 8 -7.12 3.15 5.39
CA GLU A 8 -5.99 3.17 6.33
C GLU A 8 -6.08 2.05 7.38
N GLY A 9 -4.93 1.63 7.91
CA GLY A 9 -4.85 0.60 8.95
C GLY A 9 -4.87 -0.83 8.44
N VAL A 10 -4.39 -1.07 7.20
CA VAL A 10 -4.30 -2.42 6.63
C VAL A 10 -3.11 -3.19 7.19
N GLU A 11 -3.38 -4.26 7.93
CA GLU A 11 -2.38 -5.04 8.66
C GLU A 11 -2.35 -6.54 8.27
N THR A 12 -3.37 -7.02 7.54
CA THR A 12 -3.51 -8.44 7.17
C THR A 12 -3.91 -8.64 5.71
N PRO A 13 -3.49 -9.74 5.05
CA PRO A 13 -3.90 -10.05 3.69
C PRO A 13 -5.42 -10.15 3.50
N ALA A 14 -6.15 -10.68 4.50
CA ALA A 14 -7.61 -10.76 4.46
C ALA A 14 -8.29 -9.38 4.38
N GLN A 15 -7.69 -8.33 4.96
CA GLN A 15 -8.20 -6.97 4.80
C GLN A 15 -8.01 -6.46 3.37
N ILE A 16 -6.89 -6.77 2.69
CA ILE A 16 -6.71 -6.46 1.27
C ILE A 16 -7.79 -7.15 0.43
N GLU A 17 -8.03 -8.44 0.65
CA GLU A 17 -9.06 -9.20 -0.07
C GLU A 17 -10.45 -8.56 0.09
N HIS A 18 -10.78 -8.12 1.30
CA HIS A 18 -12.03 -7.41 1.58
C HIS A 18 -12.11 -6.07 0.83
N LEU A 19 -11.03 -5.28 0.84
CA LEU A 19 -10.97 -3.97 0.17
C LEU A 19 -11.07 -4.10 -1.35
N VAL A 20 -10.40 -5.10 -1.93
CA VAL A 20 -10.51 -5.42 -3.38
C VAL A 20 -11.94 -5.80 -3.74
N ALA A 21 -12.61 -6.64 -2.94
CA ALA A 21 -14.01 -6.98 -3.15
C ALA A 21 -14.94 -5.76 -3.05
N ALA A 22 -14.62 -4.82 -2.16
CA ALA A 22 -15.32 -3.54 -2.02
C ALA A 22 -14.95 -2.51 -3.11
N ARG A 23 -14.06 -2.86 -4.05
CA ARG A 23 -13.52 -1.97 -5.10
C ARG A 23 -12.80 -0.74 -4.54
N CYS A 24 -12.21 -0.87 -3.35
CA CYS A 24 -11.28 0.11 -2.81
C CYS A 24 -9.88 -0.19 -3.38
N GLY A 25 -9.40 0.69 -4.25
CA GLY A 25 -8.13 0.50 -4.98
C GLY A 25 -6.90 1.06 -4.28
N GLU A 26 -7.06 1.86 -3.23
CA GLU A 26 -5.97 2.54 -2.53
C GLU A 26 -5.98 2.20 -1.03
N TYR A 27 -4.82 1.85 -0.50
CA TYR A 27 -4.69 1.37 0.88
C TYR A 27 -3.35 1.76 1.50
N GLN A 28 -3.38 1.97 2.82
CA GLN A 28 -2.22 2.23 3.66
C GLN A 28 -2.27 1.34 4.90
N GLY A 29 -1.14 0.78 5.29
CA GLY A 29 -1.00 0.13 6.59
C GLY A 29 0.27 -0.68 6.72
N TYR A 30 0.48 -1.23 7.92
CA TYR A 30 1.73 -1.90 8.28
C TYR A 30 1.99 -3.20 7.51
N LEU A 31 0.96 -3.78 6.89
CA LEU A 31 1.15 -4.89 5.96
C LEU A 31 2.01 -4.48 4.75
N LEU A 32 1.85 -3.23 4.28
CA LEU A 32 2.54 -2.70 3.09
C LEU A 32 3.85 -2.03 3.46
N GLY A 33 3.83 -1.24 4.53
CA GLY A 33 4.99 -0.51 5.03
C GLY A 33 4.65 0.29 6.27
N LYS A 34 5.58 0.32 7.23
CA LYS A 34 5.48 1.21 8.38
C LYS A 34 5.91 2.63 7.97
N PRO A 35 5.42 3.68 8.67
CA PRO A 35 6.02 5.00 8.58
C PRO A 35 7.53 4.91 8.77
N MET A 36 8.27 5.59 7.91
CA MET A 36 9.73 5.52 7.88
C MET A 36 10.33 6.91 7.66
N PRO A 37 11.55 7.16 8.13
CA PRO A 37 12.25 8.40 7.82
C PRO A 37 12.57 8.52 6.32
N PRO A 38 12.85 9.74 5.82
CA PRO A 38 13.01 9.97 4.38
C PRO A 38 14.15 9.19 3.70
N ASP A 39 15.25 8.95 4.40
CA ASP A 39 16.38 8.15 3.89
C ASP A 39 15.99 6.68 3.69
N ALA A 40 15.26 6.10 4.64
CA ALA A 40 14.72 4.75 4.54
C ALA A 40 13.67 4.61 3.43
N LEU A 41 12.92 5.68 3.11
CA LEU A 41 11.95 5.68 2.02
C LEU A 41 12.61 5.46 0.67
N GLN A 42 13.74 6.12 0.40
CA GLN A 42 14.45 5.98 -0.87
C GLN A 42 14.88 4.52 -1.09
N ASP A 43 15.51 3.91 -0.08
CA ASP A 43 15.90 2.51 -0.10
C ASP A 43 14.69 1.57 -0.33
N TRP A 44 13.57 1.86 0.33
CA TRP A 44 12.35 1.08 0.18
C TRP A 44 11.78 1.19 -1.25
N MET A 45 11.72 2.40 -1.82
CA MET A 45 11.24 2.65 -3.18
C MET A 45 12.09 1.97 -4.25
N ASP A 46 13.41 1.95 -4.07
CA ASP A 46 14.32 1.33 -5.03
C ASP A 46 14.21 -0.20 -5.00
N ARG A 47 14.08 -0.80 -3.81
CA ARG A 47 13.78 -2.24 -3.68
C ARG A 47 12.41 -2.59 -4.24
N HIS A 48 11.40 -1.77 -3.98
CA HIS A 48 10.04 -1.98 -4.49
C HIS A 48 10.03 -1.98 -6.03
N ARG A 49 10.67 -1.01 -6.67
CA ARG A 49 10.80 -0.97 -8.14
C ARG A 49 11.56 -2.17 -8.70
N ALA A 50 12.65 -2.58 -8.07
CA ALA A 50 13.41 -3.76 -8.49
C ALA A 50 12.57 -5.06 -8.42
N ASN A 51 11.68 -5.18 -7.43
CA ASN A 51 10.81 -6.35 -7.27
C ASN A 51 9.58 -6.34 -8.19
N HIS A 52 9.23 -5.18 -8.76
CA HIS A 52 8.06 -4.97 -9.61
C HIS A 52 8.44 -4.18 -10.88
N PRO A 53 9.24 -4.76 -11.79
CA PRO A 53 9.77 -4.04 -12.95
C PRO A 53 8.69 -3.60 -13.95
N ASP A 54 7.53 -4.25 -13.93
CA ASP A 54 6.42 -4.02 -14.87
C ASP A 54 5.22 -3.29 -14.24
N ALA A 55 5.35 -2.80 -12.99
CA ALA A 55 4.30 -2.07 -12.27
C ALA A 55 4.21 -0.60 -12.68
#